data_AF-A0A7C6W744-F1
#
_entry.id   AF-A0A7C6W744-F1
#
_cell.length_a   1.000
_cell.length_b   1.000
_cell.length_c   1.000
_cell.angle_alpha   90.00
_cell.angle_beta   90.00
_cell.angle_gamma   90.00
#
_symmetry.space_group_name_H-M   'P 1'
#
loop_
_entity.id
_entity.type
_entity.pdbx_description
1 polymer ?
#
loop_
_entity_poly.entity_id
_entity_poly.type
_entity_poly.pdbx_seq_one_letter_code
_entity_poly.pdbx_strand_id
1 'polypeptide(L)'
;MQHNYEAKDIKVLEGLDAVRLRPGMYVGTTGLKGLHHILWEIVDNAIDEVANGYGDKIIITLNPDGSASVEDNGRGIPVDLHPQLGISGVEVVFTQLHAGGKFDASNYSFSGGLHGVGASVTNALSEWLKVYVYKDGWEYRMEFASYEDEQGKIRSGVAQGGLRKIQQTQKSGTSVVFCPDKRVFDSIIFSNDVITKRLKELAFLNKGITIIFKDLRNEHYPIVREFCYEGGLIDFV
;
A
#
# COMPACT_ATOMS: atom_id res chain seq x y z
N MET A 1 -45.11 17.04 4.49
CA MET A 1 -44.75 17.25 3.06
C MET A 1 -44.14 15.97 2.56
N GLN A 2 -44.60 15.47 1.41
CA GLN A 2 -44.05 14.26 0.79
C GLN A 2 -42.79 14.69 0.03
N HIS A 3 -41.62 14.25 0.50
CA HIS A 3 -40.39 14.45 -0.26
C HIS A 3 -40.43 13.54 -1.49
N ASN A 4 -40.54 14.13 -2.68
CA ASN A 4 -40.35 13.40 -3.92
C ASN A 4 -38.88 13.00 -4.01
N TYR A 5 -38.63 11.69 -4.02
CA TYR A 5 -37.33 11.09 -4.31
C TYR A 5 -37.23 10.89 -5.82
N GLU A 6 -36.36 11.66 -6.47
CA GLU A 6 -36.19 11.68 -7.91
C GLU A 6 -34.79 11.18 -8.31
N ALA A 7 -34.59 10.86 -9.59
CA ALA A 7 -33.30 10.34 -10.08
C ALA A 7 -32.11 11.30 -9.79
N LYS A 8 -32.36 12.61 -9.72
CA LYS A 8 -31.34 13.63 -9.37
C LYS A 8 -30.81 13.49 -7.93
N ASP A 9 -31.55 12.83 -7.05
CA ASP A 9 -31.16 12.60 -5.65
C ASP A 9 -30.23 11.38 -5.51
N ILE A 10 -30.08 10.59 -6.59
CA ILE A 10 -29.14 9.46 -6.65
C ILE A 10 -27.73 10.01 -6.89
N LYS A 11 -26.83 9.74 -5.95
CA LYS A 11 -25.41 10.11 -6.06
C LYS A 11 -24.58 8.91 -6.50
N VAL A 12 -23.84 9.08 -7.59
CA VAL A 12 -22.80 8.15 -8.01
C VAL A 12 -21.47 8.59 -7.39
N LEU A 13 -20.78 7.66 -6.74
CA LEU A 13 -19.47 7.88 -6.15
C LEU A 13 -18.46 7.18 -7.03
N GLU A 14 -17.56 7.96 -7.63
CA GLU A 14 -16.56 7.44 -8.55
C GLU A 14 -15.18 7.40 -7.90
N GLY A 15 -14.39 6.39 -8.31
CA GLY A 15 -12.99 6.24 -7.91
C GLY A 15 -12.78 6.18 -6.40
N LEU A 16 -11.70 6.82 -5.96
CA LEU A 16 -11.22 6.75 -4.58
C LEU A 16 -12.09 7.52 -3.57
N ASP A 17 -12.91 8.46 -4.04
CA ASP A 17 -13.83 9.20 -3.18
C ASP A 17 -14.87 8.26 -2.54
N ALA A 18 -15.28 7.20 -3.24
CA ALA A 18 -16.17 6.18 -2.71
C ALA A 18 -15.54 5.41 -1.53
N VAL A 19 -14.24 5.12 -1.62
CA VAL A 19 -13.45 4.45 -0.57
C VAL A 19 -13.48 5.26 0.70
N ARG A 20 -13.17 6.56 0.58
CA ARG A 20 -13.13 7.46 1.72
C ARG A 20 -14.49 7.72 2.35
N LEU A 21 -15.56 7.74 1.57
CA LEU A 21 -16.91 7.93 2.10
C LEU A 21 -17.42 6.70 2.88
N ARG A 22 -16.94 5.50 2.52
CA ARG A 22 -17.33 4.23 3.12
C ARG A 22 -16.12 3.35 3.45
N PRO A 23 -15.19 3.81 4.30
CA PRO A 23 -13.91 3.12 4.53
C PRO A 23 -14.13 1.74 5.15
N GLY A 24 -15.16 1.58 5.99
CA GLY A 24 -15.51 0.29 6.59
C GLY A 24 -15.82 -0.82 5.57
N MET A 25 -16.25 -0.49 4.34
CA MET A 25 -16.46 -1.49 3.29
C MET A 25 -15.13 -2.07 2.77
N TYR A 26 -14.05 -1.30 2.85
CA TYR A 26 -12.75 -1.66 2.29
C TYR A 26 -11.75 -2.14 3.34
N VAL A 27 -11.75 -1.52 4.53
CA VAL A 27 -10.79 -1.81 5.62
C VAL A 27 -11.47 -2.29 6.92
N GLY A 28 -12.77 -2.58 6.86
CA GLY A 28 -13.58 -3.09 7.98
C GLY A 28 -13.95 -2.05 9.04
N THR A 29 -13.01 -1.21 9.46
CA THR A 29 -13.21 -0.17 10.50
C THR A 29 -12.25 1.01 10.29
N THR A 30 -12.54 2.17 10.88
CA THR A 30 -11.62 3.33 10.95
C THR A 30 -10.80 3.36 12.24
N GLY A 31 -10.97 2.37 13.13
CA GLY A 31 -10.13 2.19 14.29
C GLY A 31 -8.80 1.51 13.98
N LEU A 32 -8.10 1.08 15.03
CA LEU A 32 -6.74 0.52 14.94
C LEU A 32 -6.61 -0.64 13.94
N LYS A 33 -7.62 -1.51 13.82
CA LYS A 33 -7.58 -2.64 12.87
C LYS A 33 -7.52 -2.17 11.42
N GLY A 34 -8.32 -1.18 11.03
CA GLY A 34 -8.32 -0.63 9.67
C GLY A 34 -7.06 0.17 9.36
N LEU A 35 -6.50 0.86 10.37
CA LEU A 35 -5.20 1.50 10.23
C LEU A 35 -4.11 0.48 9.88
N HIS A 36 -4.06 -0.65 10.58
CA HIS A 36 -3.11 -1.72 10.24
C HIS A 36 -3.46 -2.39 8.91
N HIS A 37 -4.74 -2.46 8.55
CA HIS A 37 -5.17 -3.05 7.27
C HIS A 37 -4.53 -2.34 6.07
N ILE A 38 -4.51 -1.00 6.03
CA ILE A 38 -3.87 -0.29 4.91
C ILE A 38 -2.36 -0.50 4.84
N LEU A 39 -1.71 -0.87 5.96
CA LEU A 39 -0.32 -1.34 5.95
C LEU A 39 -0.21 -2.77 5.40
N TRP A 40 -1.12 -3.67 5.79
CA TRP A 40 -1.18 -5.04 5.29
C TRP A 40 -1.34 -5.12 3.78
N GLU A 41 -2.17 -4.27 3.20
CA GLU A 41 -2.34 -4.25 1.74
C GLU A 41 -1.02 -3.99 0.99
N ILE A 42 -0.11 -3.20 1.57
CA ILE A 42 1.20 -2.95 0.97
C ILE A 42 2.19 -4.06 1.31
N VAL A 43 2.19 -4.56 2.55
CA VAL A 43 3.03 -5.69 2.98
C VAL A 43 2.71 -6.96 2.19
N ASP A 44 1.43 -7.27 1.99
CA ASP A 44 0.98 -8.46 1.26
C ASP A 44 1.36 -8.36 -0.22
N ASN A 45 1.33 -7.16 -0.83
CA ASN A 45 1.86 -6.96 -2.18
C ASN A 45 3.37 -7.22 -2.28
N ALA A 46 4.14 -6.81 -1.27
CA ALA A 46 5.57 -7.12 -1.19
C ALA A 46 5.82 -8.62 -0.98
N ILE A 47 5.03 -9.28 -0.12
CA ILE A 47 5.08 -10.73 0.11
C ILE A 47 4.77 -11.49 -1.19
N ASP A 48 3.78 -11.06 -1.96
CA ASP A 48 3.43 -11.71 -3.23
C ASP A 48 4.60 -11.67 -4.24
N GLU A 49 5.44 -10.63 -4.25
CA GLU A 49 6.65 -10.61 -5.09
C GLU A 49 7.66 -11.66 -4.64
N VAL A 50 8.08 -11.60 -3.37
CA VAL A 50 9.14 -12.47 -2.84
C VAL A 50 8.71 -13.94 -2.77
N ALA A 51 7.44 -14.22 -2.46
CA ALA A 51 6.89 -15.57 -2.41
C ALA A 51 6.84 -16.23 -3.80
N ASN A 52 6.83 -15.42 -4.87
CA ASN A 52 6.92 -15.89 -6.25
C ASN A 52 8.39 -15.92 -6.76
N GLY A 53 9.37 -15.80 -5.85
CA GLY A 53 10.80 -15.90 -6.15
C GLY A 53 11.43 -14.62 -6.67
N TYR A 54 10.75 -13.48 -6.55
CA TYR A 54 11.28 -12.18 -6.96
C TYR A 54 11.73 -11.37 -5.75
N GLY A 55 13.03 -11.36 -5.51
CA GLY A 55 13.61 -10.78 -4.30
C GLY A 55 13.51 -11.73 -3.12
N ASP A 56 14.11 -11.31 -2.01
CA ASP A 56 14.29 -12.10 -0.80
C ASP A 56 14.11 -11.26 0.48
N LYS A 57 13.79 -9.97 0.34
CA LYS A 57 13.81 -9.02 1.44
C LYS A 57 12.68 -8.01 1.39
N ILE A 58 12.05 -7.82 2.54
CA ILE A 58 11.05 -6.77 2.77
C ILE A 58 11.45 -5.96 4.01
N ILE A 59 11.36 -4.64 3.92
CA ILE A 59 11.65 -3.71 5.01
C ILE A 59 10.38 -2.91 5.30
N ILE A 60 9.88 -3.00 6.52
CA ILE A 60 8.75 -2.21 7.02
C ILE A 60 9.29 -1.20 8.01
N THR A 61 8.97 0.08 7.83
CA THR A 61 9.41 1.16 8.73
C THR A 61 8.22 1.97 9.24
N LEU A 62 8.17 2.23 10.55
CA LEU A 62 7.33 3.28 11.13
C LEU A 62 8.18 4.54 11.33
N ASN A 63 7.75 5.65 10.74
CA ASN A 63 8.50 6.91 10.73
C ASN A 63 8.03 7.86 11.85
N PRO A 64 8.88 8.82 12.28
CA PRO A 64 8.54 9.78 13.34
C PRO A 64 7.30 10.65 13.06
N ASP A 65 6.98 10.91 11.79
CA ASP A 65 5.84 11.72 11.37
C ASP A 65 4.48 10.99 11.40
N GLY A 66 4.48 9.71 11.79
CA GLY A 66 3.29 8.85 11.79
C GLY A 66 3.05 8.11 10.47
N SER A 67 3.91 8.30 9.46
CA SER A 67 3.87 7.53 8.23
C SER A 67 4.45 6.12 8.41
N ALA A 68 4.10 5.23 7.49
CA ALA A 68 4.71 3.90 7.36
C ALA A 68 5.33 3.75 5.97
N SER A 69 6.39 2.96 5.87
CA SER A 69 6.96 2.52 4.61
C SER A 69 7.08 1.01 4.51
N VAL A 70 6.97 0.51 3.30
CA VAL A 70 7.24 -0.88 2.92
C VAL A 70 8.13 -0.85 1.68
N GLU A 71 9.31 -1.45 1.77
CA GLU A 71 10.27 -1.59 0.66
C GLU A 71 10.54 -3.08 0.42
N ASP A 72 10.29 -3.54 -0.80
CA ASP A 72 10.71 -4.87 -1.29
C ASP A 72 11.86 -4.74 -2.29
N ASN A 73 12.56 -5.85 -2.54
CA ASN A 73 13.53 -5.96 -3.62
C ASN A 73 13.04 -6.83 -4.79
N GLY A 74 11.73 -6.85 -5.05
CA GLY A 74 11.11 -7.62 -6.13
C GLY A 74 11.32 -7.01 -7.52
N ARG A 75 10.38 -7.27 -8.44
CA ARG A 75 10.49 -6.81 -9.85
C ARG A 75 10.25 -5.32 -10.04
N GLY A 76 9.60 -4.66 -9.08
CA GLY A 76 9.08 -3.31 -9.20
C GLY A 76 7.78 -3.24 -10.00
N ILE A 77 6.82 -2.42 -9.52
CA ILE A 77 5.56 -2.13 -10.21
C ILE A 77 5.82 -1.67 -11.67
N PRO A 78 4.99 -2.05 -12.66
CA PRO A 78 5.14 -1.59 -14.04
C PRO A 78 5.19 -0.05 -14.15
N VAL A 79 6.17 0.46 -14.89
CA VAL A 79 6.42 1.90 -15.08
C VAL A 79 5.98 2.40 -16.46
N ASP A 80 5.74 1.47 -17.38
CA ASP A 80 5.22 1.71 -18.71
C ASP A 80 3.77 2.19 -18.68
N LEU A 81 3.33 2.78 -19.80
CA LEU A 81 1.96 3.28 -19.95
C LEU A 81 0.99 2.12 -20.16
N HIS A 82 -0.09 2.13 -19.39
CA HIS A 82 -1.18 1.19 -19.56
C HIS A 82 -1.84 1.38 -20.94
N PRO A 83 -1.95 0.33 -21.78
CA PRO A 83 -2.36 0.46 -23.18
C PRO A 83 -3.71 1.16 -23.40
N GLN A 84 -4.66 0.98 -22.47
CA GLN A 84 -6.01 1.55 -22.59
C GLN A 84 -6.18 2.87 -21.84
N LEU A 85 -5.44 3.08 -20.74
CA LEU A 85 -5.65 4.24 -19.85
C LEU A 85 -4.67 5.37 -20.13
N GLY A 86 -3.56 5.11 -20.82
CA GLY A 86 -2.57 6.11 -21.18
C GLY A 86 -1.79 6.69 -20.00
N ILE A 87 -1.95 6.13 -18.81
CA ILE A 87 -1.24 6.49 -17.56
C ILE A 87 -0.30 5.35 -17.15
N SER A 88 0.72 5.65 -16.34
CA SER A 88 1.70 4.65 -15.91
C SER A 88 1.07 3.50 -15.11
N GLY A 89 1.66 2.31 -15.14
CA GLY A 89 1.22 1.18 -14.31
C GLY A 89 1.18 1.52 -12.81
N VAL A 90 2.14 2.33 -12.33
CA VAL A 90 2.13 2.90 -10.97
C VAL A 90 0.85 3.69 -10.71
N GLU A 91 0.49 4.61 -11.60
CA GLU A 91 -0.73 5.41 -11.44
C GLU A 91 -1.99 4.53 -11.46
N VAL A 92 -2.05 3.53 -12.34
CA VAL A 92 -3.17 2.58 -12.38
C VAL A 92 -3.35 1.88 -11.03
N VAL A 93 -2.27 1.30 -10.49
CA VAL A 93 -2.30 0.54 -9.23
C VAL A 93 -2.78 1.37 -8.04
N PHE A 94 -2.45 2.66 -8.00
CA PHE A 94 -2.79 3.52 -6.87
C PHE A 94 -4.06 4.36 -7.09
N THR A 95 -4.62 4.45 -8.29
CA THR A 95 -5.81 5.30 -8.57
C THR A 95 -7.04 4.53 -9.04
N GLN A 96 -6.88 3.30 -9.55
CA GLN A 96 -7.99 2.51 -10.08
C GLN A 96 -8.38 1.40 -9.11
N LEU A 97 -9.67 1.35 -8.76
CA LEU A 97 -10.23 0.20 -8.08
C LEU A 97 -10.37 -0.97 -9.07
N HIS A 98 -10.16 -2.19 -8.58
CA HIS A 98 -10.24 -3.41 -9.38
C HIS A 98 -9.25 -3.46 -10.55
N ALA A 99 -8.05 -2.92 -10.33
CA ALA A 99 -6.96 -2.96 -11.30
C ALA A 99 -5.73 -3.67 -10.69
N GLY A 100 -5.15 -4.62 -11.44
CA GLY A 100 -3.97 -5.34 -10.99
C GLY A 100 -3.60 -6.52 -11.89
N GLY A 101 -2.35 -6.97 -11.81
CA GLY A 101 -1.85 -8.12 -12.57
C GLY A 101 -2.21 -9.49 -11.98
N LYS A 102 -3.06 -9.52 -10.94
CA LYS A 102 -3.37 -10.69 -10.11
C LYS A 102 -4.70 -11.36 -10.47
N PHE A 103 -5.38 -10.91 -11.52
CA PHE A 103 -6.63 -11.51 -12.01
C PHE A 103 -6.41 -12.78 -12.82
N ASP A 104 -5.22 -12.93 -13.40
CA ASP A 104 -4.80 -14.12 -14.15
C ASP A 104 -3.54 -14.71 -13.52
N ALA A 105 -3.44 -16.05 -13.47
CA ALA A 105 -2.33 -16.78 -12.85
C ALA A 105 -0.98 -16.64 -13.58
N SER A 106 -0.92 -15.86 -14.68
CA SER A 106 0.28 -15.72 -15.51
C SER A 106 1.40 -14.93 -14.84
N ASN A 107 1.06 -13.99 -13.94
CA ASN A 107 2.04 -13.09 -13.31
C ASN A 107 2.43 -13.51 -11.88
N TYR A 108 1.53 -14.24 -11.20
CA TYR A 108 1.69 -14.75 -9.84
C TYR A 108 1.11 -16.16 -9.77
N SER A 109 1.93 -17.14 -9.39
CA SER A 109 1.50 -18.54 -9.20
C SER A 109 0.67 -18.71 -7.92
N PHE A 110 0.90 -17.86 -6.92
CA PHE A 110 0.11 -17.73 -5.71
C PHE A 110 0.08 -16.26 -5.28
N SER A 111 -1.06 -15.77 -4.81
CA SER A 111 -1.24 -14.38 -4.38
C SER A 111 -2.31 -14.28 -3.30
N GLY A 112 -2.02 -13.57 -2.21
CA GLY A 112 -3.02 -13.22 -1.19
C GLY A 112 -3.97 -12.11 -1.66
N GLY A 113 -3.47 -11.18 -2.49
CA GLY A 113 -4.27 -10.12 -3.08
C GLY A 113 -5.03 -10.59 -4.32
N LEU A 114 -6.36 -10.60 -4.27
CA LEU A 114 -7.20 -11.05 -5.41
C LEU A 114 -8.17 -9.98 -5.93
N HIS A 115 -8.39 -8.91 -5.15
CA HIS A 115 -9.46 -7.95 -5.46
C HIS A 115 -8.99 -6.77 -6.33
N GLY A 116 -7.68 -6.53 -6.42
CA GLY A 116 -7.11 -5.39 -7.15
C GLY A 116 -7.49 -4.03 -6.57
N VAL A 117 -7.66 -3.93 -5.24
CA VAL A 117 -8.05 -2.67 -4.57
C VAL A 117 -7.07 -2.21 -3.49
N GLY A 118 -6.24 -3.10 -2.93
CA GLY A 118 -5.42 -2.81 -1.75
C GLY A 118 -4.62 -1.52 -1.79
N ALA A 119 -3.71 -1.41 -2.76
CA ALA A 119 -2.84 -0.24 -2.92
C ALA A 119 -3.63 1.06 -3.17
N SER A 120 -4.67 1.00 -4.00
CA SER A 120 -5.57 2.14 -4.27
C SER A 120 -6.38 2.56 -3.04
N VAL A 121 -6.79 1.62 -2.17
CA VAL A 121 -7.45 1.89 -0.89
C VAL A 121 -6.47 2.54 0.08
N THR A 122 -5.25 2.03 0.19
CA THR A 122 -4.19 2.66 1.01
C THR A 122 -3.96 4.10 0.56
N ASN A 123 -3.90 4.37 -0.76
CA ASN A 123 -3.79 5.73 -1.29
C ASN A 123 -5.00 6.61 -0.93
N ALA A 124 -6.23 6.11 -1.14
CA ALA A 124 -7.45 6.84 -0.86
C ALA A 124 -7.60 7.26 0.61
N LEU A 125 -7.10 6.42 1.53
CA LEU A 125 -7.16 6.64 2.97
C LEU A 125 -5.88 7.27 3.54
N SER A 126 -4.95 7.69 2.69
CA SER A 126 -3.75 8.42 3.08
C SER A 126 -3.90 9.91 2.85
N GLU A 127 -3.31 10.72 3.73
CA GLU A 127 -3.15 12.16 3.51
C GLU A 127 -2.19 12.41 2.35
N TRP A 128 -1.10 11.65 2.29
CA TRP A 128 -0.18 11.60 1.17
C TRP A 128 0.44 10.21 1.04
N LEU A 129 0.82 9.86 -0.18
CA LEU A 129 1.50 8.61 -0.52
C LEU A 129 2.58 8.87 -1.56
N LYS A 130 3.75 8.25 -1.39
CA LYS A 130 4.89 8.33 -2.30
C LYS A 130 5.29 6.93 -2.71
N VAL A 131 5.49 6.73 -4.01
CA VAL A 131 5.94 5.46 -4.57
C VAL A 131 7.27 5.68 -5.24
N TYR A 132 8.24 4.84 -4.88
CA TYR A 132 9.52 4.72 -5.55
C TYR A 132 9.57 3.34 -6.20
N VAL A 133 9.90 3.29 -7.49
CA VAL A 133 10.08 2.03 -8.21
C VAL A 133 11.50 1.98 -8.73
N TYR A 134 12.20 0.89 -8.44
CA TYR A 134 13.54 0.63 -8.94
C TYR A 134 13.44 -0.45 -10.02
N LYS A 135 13.55 -0.05 -11.29
CA LYS A 135 13.34 -0.94 -12.44
C LYS A 135 14.24 -0.54 -13.61
N ASP A 136 14.78 -1.53 -14.31
CA ASP A 136 15.63 -1.35 -15.50
C ASP A 136 16.81 -0.38 -15.28
N GLY A 137 17.40 -0.40 -14.08
CA GLY A 137 18.54 0.44 -13.69
C GLY A 137 18.18 1.89 -13.34
N TRP A 138 16.89 2.20 -13.16
CA TRP A 138 16.41 3.54 -12.85
C TRP A 138 15.47 3.57 -11.65
N GLU A 139 15.56 4.66 -10.89
CA GLU A 139 14.58 5.05 -9.88
C GLU A 139 13.49 5.91 -10.53
N TYR A 140 12.24 5.53 -10.32
CA TYR A 140 11.06 6.29 -10.68
C TYR A 140 10.31 6.72 -9.42
N ARG A 141 9.69 7.91 -9.45
CA ARG A 141 8.93 8.45 -8.33
C ARG A 141 7.59 9.01 -8.77
N MET A 142 6.56 8.69 -8.00
CA MET A 142 5.23 9.29 -8.12
C MET A 142 4.67 9.63 -6.73
N GLU A 143 3.88 10.68 -6.65
CA GLU A 143 3.31 11.20 -5.41
C GLU A 143 1.82 11.39 -5.56
N PHE A 144 1.09 11.14 -4.48
CA PHE A 144 -0.36 11.26 -4.38
C PHE A 144 -0.70 12.02 -3.09
N ALA A 145 -1.80 12.77 -3.11
CA ALA A 145 -2.28 13.50 -1.94
C ALA A 145 -3.81 13.54 -1.88
N SER A 146 -4.33 13.54 -0.66
CA SER A 146 -5.74 13.79 -0.38
C SER A 146 -5.92 15.21 0.14
N TYR A 147 -6.72 16.02 -0.55
CA TYR A 147 -6.92 17.44 -0.19
C TYR A 147 -8.38 17.85 -0.29
N GLU A 148 -8.73 18.93 0.38
CA GLU A 148 -10.04 19.57 0.25
C GLU A 148 -10.01 20.52 -0.96
N ASP A 149 -10.97 20.36 -1.88
CA ASP A 149 -11.11 21.26 -3.03
C ASP A 149 -11.85 22.56 -2.66
N GLU A 150 -11.96 23.47 -3.61
CA GLU A 150 -12.61 24.77 -3.43
C GLU A 150 -14.10 24.67 -3.03
N GLN A 151 -14.72 23.51 -3.23
CA GLN A 151 -16.11 23.26 -2.85
C GLN A 151 -16.25 22.57 -1.49
N GLY A 152 -15.14 22.41 -0.75
CA GLY A 152 -15.13 21.72 0.55
C GLY A 152 -15.24 20.20 0.44
N LYS A 153 -15.07 19.63 -0.76
CA LYS A 153 -15.10 18.18 -0.96
C LYS A 153 -13.68 17.63 -0.84
N ILE A 154 -13.52 16.55 -0.08
CA ILE A 154 -12.23 15.84 -0.05
C ILE A 154 -12.05 15.04 -1.33
N ARG A 155 -10.96 15.32 -2.03
CA ARG A 155 -10.44 14.55 -3.16
C ARG A 155 -9.42 13.55 -2.62
N SER A 156 -9.66 12.26 -2.83
CA SER A 156 -8.85 11.19 -2.22
C SER A 156 -7.75 10.69 -3.16
N GLY A 157 -6.52 10.59 -2.66
CA GLY A 157 -5.42 9.89 -3.35
C GLY A 157 -5.08 10.43 -4.74
N VAL A 158 -5.20 11.74 -4.96
CA VAL A 158 -5.02 12.36 -6.29
C VAL A 158 -3.54 12.40 -6.66
N ALA A 159 -3.22 11.95 -7.88
CA ALA A 159 -1.88 12.05 -8.44
C ALA A 159 -1.38 13.50 -8.49
N GLN A 160 -0.16 13.74 -8.01
CA GLN A 160 0.48 15.06 -7.97
C GLN A 160 1.36 15.33 -9.21
N GLY A 161 0.97 14.74 -10.35
CA GLY A 161 1.72 14.70 -11.60
C GLY A 161 2.04 13.27 -12.04
N GLY A 162 2.55 13.11 -13.26
CA GLY A 162 2.90 11.79 -13.81
C GLY A 162 4.16 11.17 -13.18
N LEU A 163 4.39 9.89 -13.48
CA LEU A 163 5.58 9.16 -13.04
C LEU A 163 6.86 9.80 -13.56
N ARG A 164 7.77 10.17 -12.66
CA ARG A 164 9.05 10.83 -13.01
C ARG A 164 10.21 9.85 -12.91
N LYS A 165 11.07 9.85 -13.92
CA LYS A 165 12.36 9.15 -13.91
C LYS A 165 13.39 10.03 -13.21
N ILE A 166 13.98 9.56 -12.11
CA ILE A 166 14.76 10.38 -11.17
C ILE A 166 16.26 10.22 -11.42
N GLN A 167 16.80 9.02 -11.19
CA GLN A 167 18.25 8.78 -11.24
C GLN A 167 18.55 7.31 -11.55
N GLN A 168 19.79 7.03 -11.94
CA GLN A 168 20.26 5.65 -12.10
C GLN A 168 20.44 4.98 -10.74
N THR A 169 20.19 3.68 -10.68
CA THR A 169 20.29 2.88 -9.46
C THR A 169 20.63 1.44 -9.78
N GLN A 170 21.24 0.74 -8.82
CA GLN A 170 21.45 -0.71 -8.86
C GLN A 170 20.39 -1.48 -8.06
N LYS A 171 19.45 -0.75 -7.42
CA LYS A 171 18.33 -1.36 -6.71
C LYS A 171 17.31 -1.95 -7.68
N SER A 172 16.55 -2.93 -7.20
CA SER A 172 15.30 -3.42 -7.79
C SER A 172 14.20 -3.36 -6.73
N GLY A 173 12.93 -3.34 -7.16
CA GLY A 173 11.77 -3.47 -6.28
C GLY A 173 10.95 -2.19 -6.15
N THR A 174 10.10 -2.16 -5.13
CA THR A 174 9.19 -1.04 -4.87
C THR A 174 9.34 -0.55 -3.43
N SER A 175 9.31 0.75 -3.22
CA SER A 175 9.13 1.36 -1.90
C SER A 175 7.89 2.24 -1.90
N VAL A 176 6.95 1.93 -1.03
CA VAL A 176 5.73 2.71 -0.81
C VAL A 176 5.82 3.35 0.56
N VAL A 177 5.66 4.66 0.63
CA VAL A 177 5.64 5.45 1.87
C VAL A 177 4.32 6.19 1.94
N PHE A 178 3.56 6.04 3.02
CA PHE A 178 2.25 6.66 3.13
C PHE A 178 1.99 7.18 4.54
N CYS A 179 1.31 8.33 4.63
CA CYS A 179 0.82 8.88 5.89
C CYS A 179 -0.69 8.67 5.96
N PRO A 180 -1.20 7.87 6.92
CA PRO A 180 -2.64 7.68 7.12
C PRO A 180 -3.36 9.00 7.37
N ASP A 181 -4.55 9.16 6.81
CA ASP A 181 -5.29 10.41 6.93
C ASP A 181 -6.02 10.53 8.28
N LYS A 182 -5.64 11.53 9.08
CA LYS A 182 -6.26 11.83 10.38
C LYS A 182 -7.74 12.21 10.31
N ARG A 183 -8.24 12.59 9.12
CA ARG A 183 -9.67 12.87 8.90
C ARG A 183 -10.49 11.59 8.71
N VAL A 184 -9.83 10.44 8.52
CA VAL A 184 -10.47 9.13 8.33
C VAL A 184 -10.33 8.26 9.58
N PHE A 185 -9.12 8.17 10.12
CA PHE A 185 -8.82 7.25 11.22
C PHE A 185 -8.93 7.91 12.59
N ASP A 186 -9.44 7.16 13.57
CA ASP A 186 -9.57 7.62 14.96
C ASP A 186 -8.19 7.89 15.60
N SER A 187 -7.17 7.17 15.13
CA SER A 187 -5.77 7.33 15.48
C SER A 187 -4.90 6.87 14.30
N ILE A 188 -3.76 7.52 14.13
CA ILE A 188 -2.74 7.13 13.13
C ILE A 188 -1.52 6.47 13.77
N ILE A 189 -1.61 6.10 15.05
CA ILE A 189 -0.50 5.49 15.80
C ILE A 189 -0.55 3.97 15.60
N PHE A 190 0.35 3.45 14.78
CA PHE A 190 0.55 2.02 14.59
C PHE A 190 1.01 1.31 15.89
N SER A 191 0.59 0.05 16.07
CA SER A 191 0.98 -0.78 17.20
C SER A 191 2.18 -1.66 16.85
N ASN A 192 3.28 -1.48 17.56
CA ASN A 192 4.50 -2.26 17.38
C ASN A 192 4.27 -3.77 17.60
N ASP A 193 3.48 -4.12 18.62
CA ASP A 193 3.23 -5.52 18.99
C ASP A 193 2.37 -6.24 17.94
N VAL A 194 1.31 -5.56 17.45
CA VAL A 194 0.45 -6.10 16.38
C VAL A 194 1.29 -6.32 15.12
N ILE A 195 2.15 -5.37 14.76
CA ILE A 195 3.00 -5.49 13.57
C ILE A 195 4.04 -6.58 13.72
N THR A 196 4.79 -6.59 14.82
CA THR A 196 5.77 -7.64 15.08
C THR A 196 5.14 -9.02 14.99
N LYS A 197 3.98 -9.23 15.63
CA LYS A 197 3.31 -10.53 15.62
C LYS A 197 2.98 -10.97 14.19
N ARG A 198 2.36 -10.10 13.40
CA ARG A 198 1.98 -10.38 12.01
C ARG A 198 3.20 -10.65 11.11
N LEU A 199 4.25 -9.83 11.23
CA LEU A 199 5.47 -10.01 10.43
C LEU A 199 6.20 -11.31 10.78
N LYS A 200 6.21 -11.69 12.06
CA LYS A 200 6.76 -12.98 12.50
C LYS A 200 5.98 -14.15 11.89
N GLU A 201 4.64 -14.10 11.92
CA GLU A 201 3.78 -15.10 11.25
C GLU A 201 4.07 -15.20 9.75
N LEU A 202 4.19 -14.05 9.06
CA LEU A 202 4.52 -14.02 7.64
C LEU A 202 5.88 -14.63 7.33
N ALA A 203 6.91 -14.35 8.14
CA ALA A 203 8.24 -14.92 7.97
C ALA A 203 8.26 -16.45 8.14
N PHE A 204 7.43 -17.02 9.03
CA PHE A 204 7.29 -18.48 9.15
C PHE A 204 6.61 -19.12 7.95
N LEU A 205 5.64 -18.42 7.34
CA LEU A 205 4.92 -18.91 6.17
C LEU A 205 5.77 -18.83 4.88
N ASN A 206 6.75 -17.93 4.86
CA ASN A 206 7.56 -17.59 3.70
C ASN A 206 9.03 -17.91 3.96
N LYS A 207 9.41 -19.19 3.75
CA LYS A 207 10.75 -19.71 4.04
C LYS A 207 11.84 -18.93 3.29
N GLY A 208 12.93 -18.62 3.99
CA GLY A 208 14.11 -17.95 3.41
C GLY A 208 13.90 -16.47 3.06
N ILE A 209 12.74 -15.89 3.35
CA ILE A 209 12.47 -14.47 3.12
C ILE A 209 12.84 -13.68 4.39
N THR A 210 13.65 -12.65 4.20
CA THR A 210 14.06 -11.73 5.26
C THR A 210 13.07 -10.59 5.40
N ILE A 211 12.38 -10.52 6.54
CA ILE A 211 11.49 -9.41 6.88
C ILE A 211 12.13 -8.57 7.99
N ILE A 212 12.41 -7.30 7.70
CA ILE A 212 12.99 -6.36 8.64
C ILE A 212 11.92 -5.36 9.06
N PHE A 213 11.69 -5.24 10.36
CA PHE A 213 10.83 -4.23 10.95
C PHE A 213 11.64 -3.18 11.68
N LYS A 214 11.40 -1.90 11.37
CA LYS A 214 12.04 -0.74 11.97
C LYS A 214 10.98 0.19 12.58
N ASP A 215 11.04 0.43 13.87
CA ASP A 215 10.25 1.46 14.53
C ASP A 215 11.16 2.63 14.88
N LEU A 216 11.07 3.70 14.07
CA LEU A 216 11.92 4.87 14.18
C LEU A 216 11.21 6.04 14.90
N ARG A 217 10.02 5.82 15.45
CA ARG A 217 9.23 6.88 16.12
C ARG A 217 9.92 7.43 17.36
N ASN A 218 10.76 6.63 18.01
CA ASN A 218 11.65 7.07 19.08
C ASN A 218 13.08 7.18 18.55
N GLU A 219 13.52 8.41 18.26
CA GLU A 219 14.85 8.67 17.69
C GLU A 219 16.00 8.22 18.60
N HIS A 220 15.79 8.19 19.92
CA HIS A 220 16.81 7.76 20.89
C HIS A 220 16.86 6.24 21.08
N TYR A 221 15.75 5.55 20.83
CA TYR A 221 15.62 4.12 21.03
C TYR A 221 14.90 3.46 19.84
N PRO A 222 15.53 3.45 18.65
CA PRO A 222 14.96 2.80 17.49
C PRO A 222 14.88 1.28 17.74
N ILE A 223 13.73 0.69 17.39
CA ILE A 223 13.56 -0.76 17.48
C ILE A 223 13.79 -1.33 16.09
N VAL A 224 14.73 -2.28 15.98
CA VAL A 224 14.95 -3.04 14.74
C VAL A 224 14.78 -4.52 15.07
N ARG A 225 13.93 -5.20 14.30
CA ARG A 225 13.70 -6.64 14.40
C ARG A 225 13.86 -7.25 13.02
N GLU A 226 14.53 -8.39 12.96
CA GLU A 226 14.71 -9.16 11.74
C GLU A 226 14.08 -10.54 11.94
N PHE A 227 13.30 -10.97 10.95
CA PHE A 227 12.63 -12.26 10.93
C PHE A 227 13.05 -12.97 9.64
N CYS A 228 13.74 -14.10 9.79
CA CYS A 228 14.07 -15.01 8.70
C CYS A 228 14.05 -16.43 9.28
N TYR A 229 13.26 -17.32 8.68
CA TYR A 229 13.08 -18.68 9.16
C TYR A 229 13.23 -19.67 8.00
N GLU A 230 14.20 -20.57 8.12
CA GLU A 230 14.52 -21.58 7.09
C GLU A 230 13.63 -22.83 7.23
N GLY A 231 13.20 -23.18 8.45
CA GLY A 231 12.32 -24.33 8.73
C GLY A 231 10.84 -24.07 8.40
N GLY A 232 10.45 -22.79 8.30
CA GLY A 232 9.09 -22.32 8.03
C GLY A 232 8.09 -22.75 9.10
N LEU A 233 6.97 -23.38 8.73
CA LEU A 233 5.93 -23.81 9.69
C LEU A 233 6.44 -24.74 10.81
N ILE A 234 7.55 -25.46 10.59
CA ILE A 234 8.16 -26.30 11.64
C ILE A 234 8.71 -25.42 12.78
N ASP A 235 9.20 -24.22 12.46
CA ASP A 235 9.71 -23.27 13.45
C ASP A 235 8.56 -22.49 14.15
N PHE A 236 7.32 -22.63 13.68
CA PHE A 236 6.13 -21.97 14.23
C PHE A 236 5.46 -22.74 15.38
N VAL A 237 5.69 -24.07 15.47
CA VAL A 237 5.00 -25.00 16.40
C VAL A 237 5.80 -25.23 17.68
#